data_AF-A0A2W5WPN1-F1
#
_entry.id   AF-A0A2W5WPN1-F1
#
_cell.length_a   1.000
_cell.length_b   1.000
_cell.length_c   1.000
_cell.angle_alpha   90.00
_cell.angle_beta   90.00
_cell.angle_gamma   90.00
#
_symmetry.space_group_name_H-M   'P 1'
#
loop_
_entity.id
_entity.type
_entity.pdbx_description
1 polymer ?
#
loop_
_entity_poly.entity_id
_entity_poly.type
_entity_poly.pdbx_seq_one_letter_code
_entity_poly.pdbx_strand_id
1 'polypeptide(L)'
;MEEEAGETVVTLAGDILFASSSADLSPAAVAKIGELVVPVPQGAALAVHGHTDTVDEDAFNQELSERRARSVAEAVAQARPDLVLDVQGFGETRLKVPETGDDVAAARAENRRVELRYAG
;
A
#
# COMPACT_ATOMS: atom_id res chain seq x y z
N MET A 1 -12.53 6.71 5.22
CA MET A 1 -12.40 5.36 5.77
C MET A 1 -13.60 4.61 5.24
N GLU A 2 -13.41 3.85 4.17
CA GLU A 2 -14.45 2.95 3.65
C GLU A 2 -14.38 1.69 4.52
N GLU A 3 -15.36 1.51 5.41
CA GLU A 3 -15.53 0.26 6.16
C GLU A 3 -16.35 -0.70 5.29
N GLU A 4 -15.68 -1.59 4.58
CA GLU A 4 -16.33 -2.77 4.01
C GLU A 4 -16.53 -3.76 5.17
N ALA A 5 -17.73 -3.71 5.78
CA ALA A 5 -18.25 -4.64 6.80
C ALA A 5 -17.19 -5.31 7.71
N GLY A 6 -16.60 -4.55 8.63
CA GLY A 6 -15.71 -5.05 9.70
C GLY A 6 -14.21 -5.05 9.38
N GLU A 7 -13.83 -4.71 8.15
CA GLU A 7 -12.43 -4.50 7.76
C GLU A 7 -12.12 -3.00 7.67
N THR A 8 -11.10 -2.56 8.40
CA THR A 8 -10.52 -1.23 8.23
C THR A 8 -9.49 -1.25 7.12
N VAL A 9 -9.60 -0.32 6.17
CA VAL A 9 -8.60 -0.10 5.12
C VAL A 9 -7.98 1.28 5.26
N VAL A 10 -6.66 1.32 5.44
CA VAL A 10 -5.85 2.54 5.40
C VAL A 10 -5.11 2.60 4.08
N THR A 11 -5.44 3.58 3.25
CA THR A 11 -4.75 3.79 1.95
C THR A 11 -3.62 4.79 2.11
N LEU A 12 -2.44 4.38 1.68
CA LEU A 12 -1.23 5.19 1.57
C LEU A 12 -0.95 5.48 0.10
N ALA A 13 -0.90 6.76 -0.27
CA ALA A 13 -0.53 7.14 -1.63
C ALA A 13 0.94 6.79 -1.92
N GLY A 14 1.18 6.10 -3.04
CA GLY A 14 2.51 5.63 -3.44
C GLY A 14 3.48 6.79 -3.64
N ASP A 15 3.02 7.92 -4.18
CA ASP A 15 3.84 9.12 -4.41
C ASP A 15 4.28 9.82 -3.11
N ILE A 16 3.60 9.54 -1.99
CA ILE A 16 4.00 10.02 -0.66
C ILE A 16 5.03 9.07 -0.04
N LEU A 17 4.89 7.77 -0.30
CA LEU A 17 5.75 6.74 0.27
C LEU A 17 7.08 6.60 -0.47
N PHE A 18 7.06 6.70 -1.80
CA PHE A 18 8.14 6.29 -2.67
C PHE A 18 8.48 7.35 -3.72
N ALA A 19 9.75 7.39 -4.12
CA ALA A 19 10.14 8.05 -5.35
C ALA A 19 9.63 7.26 -6.58
N SER A 20 9.60 7.91 -7.76
CA SER A 20 9.19 7.29 -9.02
C SER A 20 9.94 5.99 -9.29
N SER A 21 9.21 4.91 -9.60
CA SER A 21 9.76 3.57 -9.86
C SER A 21 10.64 2.98 -8.73
N SER A 22 10.58 3.54 -7.52
CA SER A 22 11.28 3.03 -6.34
C SER A 22 10.31 2.31 -5.39
N ALA A 23 10.89 1.45 -4.56
CA ALA A 23 10.26 0.82 -3.39
C ALA A 23 10.97 1.22 -2.08
N ASP A 24 11.91 2.16 -2.13
CA ASP A 24 12.65 2.61 -0.96
C ASP A 24 11.84 3.65 -0.19
N LEU A 25 11.68 3.42 1.11
CA LEU A 25 10.98 4.34 2.00
C LEU A 25 11.96 5.37 2.57
N SER A 26 11.54 6.64 2.55
CA SER A 26 12.25 7.68 3.31
C SER A 26 12.05 7.48 4.83
N PRO A 27 12.96 7.99 5.69
CA PRO A 27 12.75 7.94 7.14
C PRO A 27 11.43 8.58 7.59
N ALA A 28 10.98 9.62 6.90
CA ALA A 28 9.69 10.27 7.18
C ALA A 28 8.50 9.35 6.84
N ALA A 29 8.58 8.61 5.73
CA ALA A 29 7.57 7.63 5.35
C ALA A 29 7.51 6.47 6.36
N VAL A 30 8.66 5.97 6.82
CA VAL A 30 8.74 4.93 7.87
C VAL A 30 8.06 5.40 9.16
N ALA A 31 8.38 6.61 9.63
CA ALA A 31 7.75 7.19 10.82
C ALA A 31 6.23 7.32 10.64
N LYS A 32 5.78 7.76 9.46
CA LYS A 32 4.36 7.92 9.17
C LYS A 32 3.60 6.58 9.16
N ILE A 33 4.19 5.53 8.60
CA ILE A 33 3.65 4.17 8.64
C ILE A 33 3.47 3.73 10.09
N GLY A 34 4.48 3.96 10.94
CA GLY A 34 4.42 3.65 12.37
C GLY A 34 3.24 4.31 13.09
N GLU A 35 2.96 5.59 12.83
CA GLU A 35 1.79 6.29 13.39
C GLU A 35 0.46 5.67 12.94
N LEU A 36 0.38 5.26 11.68
CA LEU A 36 -0.86 4.75 11.08
C LEU A 36 -1.23 3.35 11.55
N VAL A 37 -0.26 2.56 12.01
CA VAL A 37 -0.51 1.22 12.56
C VAL A 37 -0.72 1.20 14.08
N VAL A 38 -0.68 2.35 14.76
CA VAL A 38 -1.00 2.44 16.20
C VAL A 38 -2.40 1.91 16.53
N PRO A 39 -3.46 2.22 15.76
CA PRO A 39 -4.81 1.74 16.07
C PRO A 39 -5.03 0.24 15.80
N VAL A 40 -4.09 -0.45 15.15
CA VAL A 40 -4.23 -1.88 14.83
C VAL A 40 -4.21 -2.69 16.14
N PRO A 41 -5.20 -3.56 16.39
CA PRO A 41 -5.26 -4.37 17.60
C PRO A 41 -3.99 -5.20 17.82
N GLN A 42 -3.63 -5.41 19.08
CA GLN A 42 -2.44 -6.19 19.42
C GLN A 42 -2.54 -7.63 18.91
N GLY A 43 -1.50 -8.11 18.23
CA GLY A 43 -1.49 -9.47 17.68
C GLY A 43 -2.43 -9.71 16.50
N ALA A 44 -3.03 -8.66 15.93
CA ALA A 44 -3.91 -8.78 14.78
C ALA A 44 -3.15 -9.18 13.51
N ALA A 45 -3.88 -9.79 12.58
CA ALA A 45 -3.44 -9.93 11.21
C ALA A 45 -3.58 -8.58 10.49
N LEU A 46 -2.53 -8.15 9.81
CA LEU A 46 -2.49 -6.95 8.98
C LEU A 46 -2.06 -7.33 7.57
N ALA A 47 -2.96 -7.17 6.61
CA ALA A 47 -2.62 -7.34 5.20
C ALA A 47 -2.03 -6.03 4.63
N VAL A 48 -0.95 -6.16 3.87
CA VAL A 48 -0.24 -5.07 3.20
C VAL A 48 -0.29 -5.33 1.70
N HIS A 49 -1.12 -4.56 1.01
CA HIS A 49 -1.40 -4.74 -0.42
C HIS A 49 -0.78 -3.62 -1.25
N GLY A 50 0.13 -3.97 -2.17
CA GLY A 50 0.73 -3.03 -3.10
C GLY A 50 -0.01 -2.99 -4.44
N HIS A 51 -0.15 -1.78 -5.00
CA HIS A 51 -0.78 -1.55 -6.30
C HIS A 51 0.02 -0.55 -7.15
N THR A 52 -0.08 -0.69 -8.47
CA THR A 52 0.49 0.23 -9.46
C THR A 52 -0.60 0.85 -10.34
N ASP A 53 -0.19 1.78 -11.20
CA ASP A 53 -0.98 2.22 -12.35
C ASP A 53 -0.72 1.32 -13.56
N THR A 54 -1.35 1.62 -14.71
CA THR A 54 -1.24 0.82 -15.94
C THR A 54 -0.14 1.28 -16.91
N VAL A 55 0.90 1.97 -16.43
CA VAL A 55 1.89 2.62 -17.32
C VAL A 55 2.92 1.63 -17.87
N ASP A 56 3.43 0.75 -17.01
CA ASP A 56 4.48 -0.22 -17.33
C ASP A 56 3.90 -1.62 -17.63
N GLU A 57 4.75 -2.57 -18.03
CA GLU A 57 4.32 -3.95 -18.33
C GLU A 57 3.78 -4.67 -17.07
N ASP A 58 2.74 -5.50 -17.23
CA ASP A 58 2.08 -6.25 -16.15
C ASP A 58 3.08 -6.94 -15.20
N ALA A 59 4.10 -7.61 -15.75
CA ALA A 59 5.09 -8.32 -14.96
C ALA A 59 5.96 -7.38 -14.11
N PHE A 60 6.33 -6.22 -14.67
CA PHE A 60 7.07 -5.20 -13.97
C PHE A 60 6.22 -4.56 -12.87
N ASN A 61 4.97 -4.24 -13.19
CA ASN A 61 4.00 -3.69 -12.25
C ASN A 61 3.73 -4.64 -11.09
N GLN A 62 3.63 -5.94 -11.37
CA GLN A 62 3.52 -6.98 -10.36
C GLN A 62 4.74 -6.97 -9.42
N GLU A 63 5.95 -7.05 -9.95
CA GLU A 63 7.18 -7.03 -9.13
C GLU A 63 7.31 -5.73 -8.31
N LEU A 64 7.04 -4.58 -8.91
CA LEU A 64 7.10 -3.28 -8.25
C LEU A 64 6.11 -3.20 -7.09
N SER A 65 4.88 -3.68 -7.29
CA SER A 65 3.85 -3.69 -6.25
C SER A 65 4.24 -4.58 -5.07
N GLU A 66 4.82 -5.76 -5.32
CA GLU A 66 5.29 -6.68 -4.28
C GLU A 66 6.45 -6.09 -3.49
N ARG A 67 7.41 -5.46 -4.19
CA ARG A 67 8.55 -4.79 -3.54
C ARG A 67 8.08 -3.65 -2.64
N ARG A 68 7.15 -2.81 -3.11
CA ARG A 68 6.57 -1.72 -2.31
C ARG A 68 5.80 -2.24 -1.09
N ALA A 69 4.98 -3.27 -1.26
CA ALA A 69 4.27 -3.91 -0.16
C ALA A 69 5.24 -4.46 0.89
N ARG A 70 6.33 -5.10 0.45
CA ARG A 70 7.38 -5.63 1.35
C ARG A 70 8.07 -4.53 2.14
N SER A 71 8.46 -3.42 1.50
CA SER A 71 9.08 -2.30 2.19
C SER A 71 8.18 -1.70 3.28
N VAL A 72 6.87 -1.56 3.00
CA VAL A 72 5.91 -1.10 4.01
C VAL A 72 5.77 -2.12 5.13
N ALA A 73 5.68 -3.41 4.82
CA ALA A 73 5.61 -4.46 5.81
C ALA A 73 6.85 -4.50 6.74
N GLU A 74 8.05 -4.29 6.20
CA GLU A 74 9.28 -4.19 6.99
C GLU A 74 9.24 -2.98 7.95
N ALA A 75 8.73 -1.83 7.49
CA ALA A 75 8.55 -0.65 8.33
C ALA A 75 7.52 -0.91 9.45
N VAL A 76 6.41 -1.60 9.12
CA VAL A 76 5.42 -2.01 10.13
C VAL A 76 6.02 -2.99 11.13
N ALA A 77 6.76 -4.01 10.70
CA ALA A 77 7.37 -5.01 11.57
C ALA A 77 8.35 -4.37 12.57
N GLN A 78 9.06 -3.32 12.17
CA GLN A 78 9.94 -2.55 13.07
C GLN A 78 9.15 -1.77 14.13
N ALA A 79 8.00 -1.21 13.78
CA ALA A 79 7.16 -0.42 14.70
C ALA A 79 6.24 -1.29 15.58
N ARG A 80 5.76 -2.41 15.04
CA ARG A 80 4.74 -3.30 15.59
C ARG A 80 5.12 -4.77 15.35
N PRO A 81 6.16 -5.28 16.03
CA PRO A 81 6.61 -6.66 15.88
C PRO A 81 5.60 -7.70 16.38
N ASP A 82 4.53 -7.28 17.06
CA ASP A 82 3.45 -8.13 17.53
C ASP A 82 2.45 -8.52 16.42
N LEU A 83 2.39 -7.75 15.32
CA LEU A 83 1.42 -7.98 14.25
C LEU A 83 1.82 -9.14 13.35
N VAL A 84 0.82 -9.85 12.83
CA VAL A 84 0.99 -10.91 11.83
C VAL A 84 0.78 -10.31 10.46
N LEU A 85 1.85 -10.16 9.68
CA LEU A 85 1.81 -9.48 8.38
C LEU A 85 1.54 -10.46 7.23
N ASP A 86 0.53 -10.17 6.41
CA ASP A 86 0.33 -10.78 5.09
C ASP A 86 0.69 -9.75 4.02
N VAL A 87 1.53 -10.11 3.05
CA VAL A 87 2.12 -9.15 2.11
C VAL A 87 1.88 -9.62 0.69
N GLN A 88 1.17 -8.81 -0.09
CA GLN A 88 0.79 -9.14 -1.47
C GLN A 88 0.95 -7.94 -2.38
N GLY A 89 1.49 -8.15 -3.57
CA GLY A 89 1.43 -7.21 -4.67
C GLY A 89 0.34 -7.62 -5.66
N PHE A 90 -0.39 -6.66 -6.20
CA PHE A 90 -1.43 -6.91 -7.20
C PHE A 90 -1.15 -6.27 -8.56
N GLY A 91 0.01 -5.59 -8.70
CA GLY A 91 0.31 -4.76 -9.87
C GLY A 91 -0.87 -3.84 -10.20
N GLU A 92 -1.26 -3.87 -11.45
CA GLU A 92 -2.41 -3.11 -11.98
C GLU A 92 -3.73 -3.90 -11.99
N THR A 93 -3.74 -5.15 -11.51
CA THR A 93 -4.94 -6.01 -11.60
C THR A 93 -6.11 -5.59 -10.69
N ARG A 94 -5.85 -4.67 -9.76
CA ARG A 94 -6.82 -4.13 -8.79
C ARG A 94 -6.77 -2.61 -8.76
N LEU A 95 -7.05 -1.97 -9.90
CA LEU A 95 -7.18 -0.52 -9.99
C LEU A 95 -8.32 -0.04 -9.08
N LYS A 96 -8.08 1.06 -8.37
CA LYS A 96 -9.10 1.73 -7.58
C LYS A 96 -10.01 2.57 -8.47
N VAL A 97 -9.42 3.22 -9.46
CA VAL A 97 -10.11 4.15 -10.37
C VAL A 97 -9.74 3.78 -11.81
N PRO A 98 -10.69 3.76 -12.76
CA PRO A 98 -10.36 3.51 -14.16
C PRO A 98 -9.47 4.62 -14.73
N GLU A 99 -8.43 4.24 -15.47
CA GLU A 99 -7.48 5.15 -16.12
C GLU A 99 -7.99 5.57 -17.51
N THR A 100 -9.08 6.34 -17.54
CA THR A 100 -9.72 6.75 -18.80
C THR A 100 -10.02 8.25 -18.84
N GLY A 101 -9.97 8.85 -20.02
CA GLY A 101 -10.33 10.26 -20.24
C GLY A 101 -9.23 11.26 -19.86
N ASP A 102 -9.62 12.52 -19.68
CA ASP A 102 -8.69 13.65 -19.46
C ASP A 102 -8.01 13.61 -18.07
N ASP A 103 -8.60 12.90 -17.12
CA ASP A 103 -8.12 12.80 -15.72
C ASP A 103 -7.19 11.61 -15.46
N VAL A 104 -6.64 10.99 -16.52
CA VAL A 104 -5.80 9.79 -16.41
C VAL A 104 -4.63 9.96 -15.43
N ALA A 105 -4.03 11.15 -15.36
CA ALA A 105 -2.91 11.41 -14.44
C ALA A 105 -3.34 11.36 -12.97
N ALA A 106 -4.53 11.85 -12.64
CA ALA A 106 -5.09 11.79 -11.29
C ALA A 106 -5.48 10.35 -10.93
N ALA A 107 -6.14 9.63 -11.85
CA ALA A 107 -6.49 8.22 -11.66
C ALA A 107 -5.24 7.36 -11.38
N ARG A 108 -4.15 7.59 -12.11
CA ARG A 108 -2.86 6.91 -11.88
C ARG A 108 -2.30 7.16 -10.49
N ALA A 109 -2.34 8.42 -10.04
CA ALA A 109 -1.87 8.76 -8.69
C ALA A 109 -2.70 8.08 -7.59
N GLU A 110 -4.01 7.91 -7.80
CA GLU A 110 -4.86 7.15 -6.89
C GLU A 110 -4.60 5.64 -6.95
N ASN A 111 -4.28 5.10 -8.12
CA ASN A 111 -3.99 3.68 -8.30
C ASN A 111 -2.65 3.26 -7.70
N ARG A 112 -1.61 4.11 -7.81
CA ARG A 112 -0.32 3.95 -7.13
C ARG A 112 -0.51 4.10 -5.63
N ARG A 113 -0.75 2.99 -4.93
CA ARG A 113 -1.03 2.99 -3.49
C ARG A 113 -0.57 1.72 -2.79
N VAL A 114 -0.47 1.81 -1.48
CA VAL A 114 -0.38 0.65 -0.59
C VAL A 114 -1.59 0.70 0.35
N GLU A 115 -2.27 -0.43 0.53
CA GLU A 115 -3.37 -0.57 1.48
C GLU A 115 -2.92 -1.39 2.69
N LEU A 116 -3.22 -0.90 3.88
CA LEU A 116 -3.11 -1.64 5.13
C LEU A 116 -4.52 -2.05 5.56
N ARG A 117 -4.76 -3.36 5.68
CA ARG A 117 -6.11 -3.90 5.93
C ARG A 117 -6.11 -4.78 7.17
N TYR A 118 -7.02 -4.53 8.10
CA TYR A 118 -7.15 -5.31 9.33
C TYR A 118 -8.59 -5.33 9.84
N ALA A 119 -8.93 -6.38 10.58
CA ALA A 119 -10.19 -6.45 11.33
C ALA A 119 -10.04 -5.70 12.66
N GLY A 120 -11.04 -4.88 12.99
CA GLY A 120 -11.12 -4.14 14.25
C GLY A 120 -11.58 -4.96 15.44
#